data_AF-A0A849BTD0-F1
#
_entry.id   AF-A0A849BTD0-F1
#
_cell.length_a   1.000
_cell.length_b   1.000
_cell.length_c   1.000
_cell.angle_alpha   90.00
_cell.angle_beta   90.00
_cell.angle_gamma   90.00
#
_symmetry.space_group_name_H-M   'P 1'
#
loop_
_entity.id
_entity.type
_entity.pdbx_description
1 polymer ?
#
loop_
_entity_poly.entity_id
_entity_poly.type
_entity_poly.pdbx_seq_one_letter_code
_entity_poly.pdbx_strand_id
1 'polypeptide(L)'
;MLDDARTAAPTSMPVLSRGRHRTPRTGACFMEMASYLAGERWSDHPACTHPLLARLARDVNDRTSDTGRARLGRLVPSVVGLHDDDPATDVRLALLCTAAALPVSSMERQHALAVALLAGEDVLAHLEGRSDGEPSEAARAALAR
;
A
#
# COMPACT_ATOMS: atom_id res chain seq x y z
N MET A 1 10.07 -5.43 38.37
CA MET A 1 9.19 -4.26 38.18
C MET A 1 9.11 -4.04 36.68
N LEU A 2 8.13 -4.68 36.03
CA LEU A 2 7.95 -4.67 34.58
C LEU A 2 7.01 -3.51 34.25
N ASP A 3 7.51 -2.54 33.49
CA ASP A 3 6.75 -1.40 32.99
C ASP A 3 5.88 -1.91 31.83
N ASP A 4 4.64 -2.28 32.16
CA ASP A 4 3.61 -2.74 31.22
C ASP A 4 3.15 -1.54 30.39
N ALA A 5 3.89 -1.24 29.32
CA ALA A 5 3.56 -0.22 28.34
C ALA A 5 2.34 -0.63 27.49
N ARG A 6 1.22 -0.90 28.15
CA ARG A 6 -0.11 -0.86 27.55
C ARG A 6 -0.36 0.58 27.14
N THR A 7 -0.08 0.90 25.87
CA THR A 7 -0.59 2.10 25.22
C THR A 7 -2.08 2.15 25.47
N ALA A 8 -2.53 3.01 26.38
CA ALA A 8 -3.93 3.15 26.72
C ALA A 8 -4.73 3.30 25.43
N ALA A 9 -5.68 2.40 25.19
CA ALA A 9 -6.56 2.45 24.04
C ALA A 9 -7.19 3.85 23.97
N PRO A 10 -7.09 4.55 22.84
CA PRO A 10 -7.62 5.90 22.74
C PRO A 10 -9.13 5.89 22.95
N THR A 11 -9.62 6.85 23.73
CA THR A 11 -11.05 7.01 24.08
C THR A 11 -11.93 7.28 22.85
N SER A 12 -11.32 7.68 21.73
CA SER A 12 -11.94 7.85 20.41
C SER A 12 -10.99 7.35 19.33
N MET A 13 -11.52 6.86 18.20
CA MET A 13 -10.70 6.48 17.05
C MET A 13 -9.84 7.69 16.60
N PRO A 14 -8.51 7.55 16.43
CA PRO A 14 -7.67 8.61 15.89
C PRO A 14 -8.16 9.08 14.52
N VAL A 15 -7.86 10.33 14.15
CA VAL A 15 -8.12 10.83 12.80
C VAL A 15 -6.88 10.60 11.94
N LEU A 16 -7.07 10.21 10.68
CA LEU A 16 -5.95 10.07 9.75
C LEU A 16 -5.32 11.43 9.43
N SER A 17 -4.02 11.53 9.65
CA SER A 17 -3.17 12.71 9.40
C SER A 17 -1.87 12.29 8.71
N ARG A 18 -1.16 13.28 8.16
CA ARG A 18 0.10 13.07 7.44
C ARG A 18 1.24 12.73 8.40
N GLY A 19 2.11 11.82 7.99
CA GLY A 19 3.37 11.50 8.66
C GLY A 19 3.20 10.55 9.84
N ARG A 20 4.30 10.32 10.54
CA ARG A 20 4.39 9.38 11.68
C ARG A 20 4.01 10.07 12.98
N HIS A 21 3.26 9.36 13.83
CA HIS A 21 2.79 9.80 15.14
C HIS A 21 3.34 8.89 16.23
N ARG A 22 3.79 9.49 17.34
CA ARG A 22 4.29 8.71 18.48
C ARG A 22 3.18 8.10 19.31
N THR A 23 1.97 8.66 19.24
CA THR A 23 0.83 8.25 20.05
C THR A 23 -0.48 8.44 19.29
N PRO A 24 -1.54 7.68 19.61
CA PRO A 24 -2.86 7.86 19.00
C PRO A 24 -3.52 9.23 19.27
N ARG A 25 -3.08 9.94 20.32
CA ARG A 25 -3.64 11.26 20.71
C ARG A 25 -3.29 12.37 19.74
N THR A 26 -2.21 12.20 18.97
CA THR A 26 -1.71 13.18 18.01
C THR A 26 -2.21 12.93 16.59
N GLY A 27 -3.12 11.97 16.40
CA GLY A 27 -3.53 11.47 15.09
C GLY A 27 -2.91 10.11 14.77
N ALA A 28 -3.12 9.65 13.54
CA ALA A 28 -2.59 8.40 13.03
C ALA A 28 -2.29 8.52 11.52
N CYS A 29 -1.26 7.86 11.03
CA CYS A 29 -1.23 7.48 9.62
C CYS A 29 -2.09 6.23 9.39
N PHE A 30 -2.31 5.88 8.12
CA PHE A 30 -3.06 4.69 7.74
C PHE A 30 -2.53 3.41 8.43
N MET A 31 -1.21 3.21 8.43
CA MET A 31 -0.59 2.00 8.97
C MET A 31 -0.52 1.97 10.50
N GLU A 32 -0.41 3.13 11.16
CA GLU A 32 -0.52 3.21 12.62
C GLU A 32 -1.91 2.75 13.08
N MET A 33 -2.96 3.17 12.36
CA MET A 33 -4.28 2.70 12.66
C MET A 33 -4.48 1.21 12.33
N ALA A 34 -3.91 0.72 11.23
CA ALA A 34 -3.93 -0.70 10.91
C ALA A 34 -3.26 -1.52 12.03
N SER A 35 -2.09 -1.09 12.53
CA SER A 35 -1.40 -1.71 13.65
C SER A 35 -2.28 -1.80 14.90
N TYR A 36 -3.01 -0.72 15.20
CA TYR A 36 -3.92 -0.66 16.33
C TYR A 36 -5.11 -1.62 16.17
N LEU A 37 -5.72 -1.67 14.98
CA LEU A 37 -6.83 -2.59 14.71
C LEU A 37 -6.40 -4.05 14.70
N ALA A 38 -5.15 -4.33 14.32
CA ALA A 38 -4.56 -5.67 14.37
C ALA A 38 -4.14 -6.09 15.79
N GLY A 39 -4.24 -5.21 16.79
CA GLY A 39 -3.78 -5.47 18.15
C GLY A 39 -2.26 -5.45 18.30
N GLU A 40 -1.54 -4.90 17.33
CA GLU A 40 -0.08 -4.77 17.35
C GLU A 40 0.38 -3.54 18.16
N ARG A 41 1.69 -3.46 18.39
CA ARG A 41 2.31 -2.24 18.89
C ARG A 41 2.11 -1.11 17.88
N TRP A 42 1.74 0.07 18.38
CA TRP A 42 1.62 1.29 17.57
C TRP A 42 2.86 1.54 16.70
N SER A 43 2.69 1.39 15.39
CA SER A 43 3.77 1.48 14.41
C SER A 43 3.21 1.84 13.04
N ASP A 44 3.94 2.68 12.28
CA ASP A 44 3.68 2.90 10.86
C ASP A 44 4.31 1.82 9.97
N HIS A 45 4.99 0.85 10.58
CA HIS A 45 5.54 -0.36 9.96
C HIS A 45 5.03 -1.61 10.70
N PRO A 46 3.73 -1.93 10.63
CA PRO A 46 3.18 -3.11 11.28
C PRO A 46 3.54 -4.40 10.54
N ALA A 47 3.41 -5.53 11.24
CA ALA A 47 3.57 -6.86 10.66
C ALA A 47 2.25 -7.36 10.03
N CYS A 48 1.11 -6.76 10.39
CA CYS A 48 -0.22 -7.19 9.93
C CYS A 48 -0.50 -6.97 8.44
N THR A 49 0.43 -6.39 7.69
CA THR A 49 0.28 -6.03 6.29
C THR A 49 1.61 -6.17 5.56
N HIS A 50 1.54 -6.56 4.28
CA HIS A 50 2.66 -6.72 3.38
C HIS A 50 3.50 -5.43 3.33
N PRO A 51 4.84 -5.49 3.46
CA PRO A 51 5.70 -4.31 3.57
C PRO A 51 5.55 -3.29 2.43
N LEU A 52 5.44 -3.76 1.18
CA LEU A 52 5.24 -2.87 0.02
C LEU A 52 3.86 -2.19 0.05
N LEU A 53 2.79 -2.92 0.43
CA LEU A 53 1.46 -2.33 0.57
C LEU A 53 1.42 -1.32 1.72
N ALA A 54 2.08 -1.61 2.83
CA ALA A 54 2.23 -0.68 3.95
C ALA A 54 3.00 0.59 3.54
N ARG A 55 4.02 0.46 2.70
CA ARG A 55 4.73 1.61 2.13
C ARG A 55 3.82 2.43 1.21
N LEU A 56 3.12 1.79 0.28
CA LEU A 56 2.18 2.45 -0.62
C LEU A 56 1.08 3.20 0.15
N ALA A 57 0.47 2.56 1.15
CA ALA A 57 -0.59 3.16 1.95
C ALA A 57 -0.14 4.42 2.70
N ARG A 58 1.09 4.41 3.24
CA ARG A 58 1.70 5.62 3.84
C ARG A 58 1.95 6.70 2.80
N ASP A 59 2.48 6.34 1.63
CA ASP A 59 2.76 7.30 0.57
C ASP A 59 1.48 7.99 0.06
N VAL A 60 0.39 7.25 -0.06
CA VAL A 60 -0.94 7.77 -0.44
C VAL A 60 -1.54 8.61 0.69
N ASN A 61 -1.48 8.15 1.94
CA ASN A 61 -1.96 8.89 3.12
C ASN A 61 -1.33 10.29 3.22
N ASP A 62 -0.01 10.35 2.99
CA ASP A 62 0.77 11.58 3.17
C ASP A 62 0.61 12.59 2.03
N ARG A 63 0.20 12.13 0.84
CA ARG A 63 0.08 12.96 -0.36
C ARG A 63 -1.36 13.30 -0.74
N THR A 64 -2.34 12.61 -0.19
CA THR A 64 -3.75 12.91 -0.45
C THR A 64 -4.25 14.11 0.36
N SER A 65 -5.45 14.61 0.04
CA SER A 65 -6.11 15.70 0.77
C SER A 65 -6.73 15.21 2.10
N ASP A 66 -7.19 16.12 2.96
CA ASP A 66 -7.94 15.73 4.18
C ASP A 66 -9.18 14.90 3.85
N THR A 67 -9.95 15.31 2.84
CA THR A 67 -11.10 14.53 2.34
C THR A 67 -10.67 13.16 1.82
N GLY A 68 -9.49 13.08 1.16
CA GLY A 68 -8.90 11.83 0.73
C GLY A 68 -8.56 10.91 1.91
N ARG A 69 -7.90 11.44 2.95
CA ARG A 69 -7.60 10.70 4.20
C ARG A 69 -8.86 10.21 4.88
N ALA A 70 -9.93 10.99 4.93
CA ALA A 70 -11.21 10.54 5.48
C ALA A 70 -11.81 9.35 4.71
N ARG A 71 -11.59 9.27 3.39
CA ARG A 71 -11.97 8.09 2.58
C ARG A 71 -11.08 6.89 2.87
N LEU A 72 -9.76 7.11 2.98
CA LEU A 72 -8.80 6.06 3.35
C LEU A 72 -9.11 5.44 4.70
N GLY A 73 -9.60 6.22 5.67
CA GLY A 73 -9.97 5.72 7.00
C GLY A 73 -10.92 4.52 6.97
N ARG A 74 -11.84 4.46 5.98
CA ARG A 74 -12.77 3.33 5.80
C ARG A 74 -12.11 2.07 5.25
N LEU A 75 -10.94 2.19 4.64
CA LEU A 75 -10.18 1.09 4.05
C LEU A 75 -9.14 0.52 5.03
N VAL A 76 -8.87 1.15 6.17
CA VAL A 76 -7.86 0.67 7.13
C VAL A 76 -8.08 -0.80 7.53
N PRO A 77 -9.31 -1.27 7.83
CA PRO A 77 -9.51 -2.68 8.18
C PRO A 77 -9.18 -3.66 7.05
N SER A 78 -9.20 -3.23 5.79
CA SER A 78 -9.05 -4.15 4.65
C SER A 78 -7.61 -4.63 4.43
N VAL A 79 -6.63 -4.02 5.09
CA VAL A 79 -5.21 -4.42 4.95
C VAL A 79 -4.74 -5.34 6.08
N VAL A 80 -5.55 -5.52 7.12
CA VAL A 80 -5.20 -6.34 8.28
C VAL A 80 -5.22 -7.82 7.87
N GLY A 81 -4.11 -8.52 8.13
CA GLY A 81 -3.92 -9.92 7.75
C GLY A 81 -3.40 -10.13 6.32
N LEU A 82 -3.19 -9.07 5.54
CA LEU A 82 -2.64 -9.15 4.18
C LEU A 82 -1.11 -9.18 4.21
N HIS A 83 -0.50 -10.22 4.78
CA HIS A 83 0.94 -10.31 5.00
C HIS A 83 1.53 -11.65 4.50
N ASP A 84 1.09 -12.11 3.32
CA ASP A 84 1.76 -13.25 2.68
C ASP A 84 3.21 -12.90 2.28
N ASP A 85 4.03 -13.94 2.14
CA ASP A 85 5.43 -13.84 1.71
C ASP A 85 5.60 -14.25 0.23
N ASP A 86 4.53 -14.19 -0.58
CA ASP A 86 4.60 -14.54 -2.00
C ASP A 86 5.39 -13.46 -2.78
N PRO A 87 6.55 -13.79 -3.37
CA PRO A 87 7.33 -12.81 -4.14
C PRO A 87 6.54 -12.19 -5.31
N ALA A 88 5.52 -12.88 -5.83
CA ALA A 88 4.66 -12.34 -6.87
C ALA A 88 3.75 -11.20 -6.37
N THR A 89 3.48 -11.11 -5.06
CA THR A 89 2.70 -10.02 -4.47
C THR A 89 3.36 -8.66 -4.69
N ASP A 90 4.70 -8.58 -4.55
CA ASP A 90 5.46 -7.36 -4.86
C ASP A 90 5.25 -6.90 -6.31
N VAL A 91 5.35 -7.85 -7.25
CA VAL A 91 5.24 -7.58 -8.69
C VAL A 91 3.80 -7.17 -9.05
N ARG A 92 2.79 -7.85 -8.50
CA ARG A 92 1.37 -7.49 -8.70
C ARG A 92 1.08 -6.09 -8.20
N LEU A 93 1.57 -5.71 -7.02
CA LEU A 93 1.42 -4.36 -6.48
C LEU A 93 2.10 -3.31 -7.38
N ALA A 94 3.31 -3.59 -7.87
CA ALA A 94 4.03 -2.72 -8.78
C ALA A 94 3.30 -2.54 -10.12
N LEU A 95 2.75 -3.62 -10.70
CA LEU A 95 1.98 -3.59 -11.94
C LEU A 95 0.69 -2.77 -11.78
N LEU A 96 -0.07 -2.99 -10.71
CA LEU A 96 -1.28 -2.21 -10.41
C LEU A 96 -0.96 -0.70 -10.29
N CYS A 97 0.11 -0.35 -9.58
CA CYS A 97 0.53 1.04 -9.42
C CYS A 97 1.00 1.64 -10.76
N THR A 98 1.79 0.89 -11.53
CA THR A 98 2.30 1.31 -12.84
C THR A 98 1.15 1.55 -13.83
N ALA A 99 0.21 0.62 -13.92
CA ALA A 99 -0.96 0.73 -14.78
C ALA A 99 -1.84 1.94 -14.42
N ALA A 100 -1.99 2.24 -13.13
CA ALA A 100 -2.74 3.41 -12.66
C ALA A 100 -1.98 4.73 -12.94
N ALA A 101 -0.65 4.74 -12.83
CA ALA A 101 0.18 5.93 -13.00
C ALA A 101 0.44 6.29 -14.47
N LEU A 102 0.44 5.30 -15.36
CA LEU A 102 0.75 5.46 -16.79
C LEU A 102 -0.08 6.59 -17.46
N PRO A 103 -1.42 6.58 -17.45
CA PRO A 103 -2.21 7.57 -18.19
C PRO A 103 -2.12 9.01 -17.65
N VAL A 104 -1.62 9.19 -16.42
CA VAL A 104 -1.53 10.51 -15.77
C VAL A 104 -0.09 11.04 -15.66
N SER A 105 0.88 10.28 -16.16
CA SER A 105 2.29 10.64 -16.15
C SER A 105 2.67 11.51 -17.35
N SER A 106 3.82 12.20 -17.26
CA SER A 106 4.38 12.90 -18.43
C SER A 106 4.80 11.90 -19.50
N MET A 107 4.83 12.30 -20.78
CA MET A 107 5.24 11.44 -21.90
C MET A 107 6.58 10.72 -21.65
N GLU A 108 7.58 11.41 -21.14
CA GLU A 108 8.89 10.82 -20.80
C GLU A 108 8.75 9.69 -19.76
N ARG A 109 7.93 9.90 -18.71
CA ARG A 109 7.66 8.87 -17.70
C ARG A 109 6.75 7.77 -18.24
N GLN A 110 5.85 8.07 -19.17
CA GLN A 110 4.98 7.09 -19.79
C GLN A 110 5.77 6.02 -20.53
N HIS A 111 6.80 6.39 -21.30
CA HIS A 111 7.67 5.41 -21.95
C HIS A 111 8.36 4.50 -20.93
N ALA A 112 8.92 5.08 -19.86
CA ALA A 112 9.56 4.29 -18.80
C ALA A 112 8.56 3.36 -18.08
N LEU A 113 7.35 3.84 -17.78
CA LEU A 113 6.30 3.06 -17.14
C LEU A 113 5.73 1.96 -18.06
N ALA A 114 5.61 2.21 -19.36
CA ALA A 114 5.19 1.20 -20.32
C ALA A 114 6.19 0.04 -20.39
N VAL A 115 7.50 0.35 -20.42
CA VAL A 115 8.54 -0.68 -20.36
C VAL A 115 8.50 -1.43 -19.02
N ALA A 116 8.34 -0.70 -17.90
CA ALA A 116 8.22 -1.32 -16.58
C ALA A 116 7.00 -2.25 -16.46
N LEU A 117 5.88 -1.89 -17.10
CA LEU A 117 4.67 -2.70 -17.13
C LEU A 117 4.90 -4.01 -17.90
N LEU A 118 5.51 -3.94 -19.08
CA LEU A 118 5.85 -5.13 -19.88
C LEU A 118 6.84 -6.04 -19.14
N ALA A 119 7.94 -5.48 -18.63
CA ALA A 119 8.93 -6.24 -17.90
C ALA A 119 8.36 -6.86 -16.61
N GLY A 120 7.45 -6.16 -15.92
CA GLY A 120 6.78 -6.69 -14.74
C GLY A 120 5.84 -7.86 -15.06
N GLU A 121 5.15 -7.83 -16.20
CA GLU A 121 4.31 -8.95 -16.67
C GLU A 121 5.15 -10.20 -16.94
N ASP A 122 6.32 -10.04 -17.58
CA ASP A 122 7.25 -11.14 -17.83
C ASP A 122 7.77 -11.74 -16.51
N VAL A 123 8.18 -10.89 -15.56
CA VAL A 123 8.61 -11.34 -14.23
C VAL A 123 7.49 -12.05 -13.49
N LEU A 124 6.26 -11.54 -13.55
CA LEU A 124 5.11 -12.17 -12.90
C LEU A 124 4.80 -13.54 -13.52
N ALA A 125 4.82 -13.64 -14.85
CA ALA A 125 4.61 -14.91 -15.55
C ALA A 125 5.65 -15.95 -15.12
N HIS A 126 6.92 -15.55 -15.03
CA HIS A 126 8.00 -16.42 -14.56
C HIS A 126 7.79 -16.90 -13.12
N LEU A 127 7.44 -16.00 -12.18
CA LEU A 127 7.17 -16.35 -10.78
C LEU A 127 5.97 -17.31 -10.63
N GLU A 128 4.99 -17.20 -11.52
CA GLU A 128 3.80 -18.06 -11.54
C GLU A 128 3.99 -19.38 -12.32
N GLY A 129 5.18 -19.61 -12.89
CA GLY A 129 5.45 -20.79 -13.72
C GLY A 129 4.68 -20.82 -15.03
N ARG A 130 4.19 -19.67 -15.50
CA ARG A 130 3.56 -19.51 -16.82
C ARG A 130 4.66 -19.30 -17.86
N SER A 131 4.48 -19.87 -19.05
CA SER A 131 5.34 -19.52 -20.19
C SER A 131 5.14 -18.05 -20.56
N ASP A 132 6.19 -17.42 -21.10
CA ASP A 132 6.11 -16.08 -21.70
C ASP A 132 4.85 -16.00 -22.58
N GLY A 133 4.01 -15.01 -22.29
CA GLY A 133 2.65 -14.94 -22.81
C GLY A 133 2.19 -13.50 -22.96
N GLU A 134 1.09 -13.30 -23.68
CA GLU A 134 0.57 -11.94 -23.90
C GLU A 134 0.35 -11.20 -22.56
N PRO A 135 0.63 -9.88 -22.52
CA PRO A 135 0.37 -9.08 -21.33
C PRO A 135 -1.07 -9.24 -20.85
N SER A 136 -1.27 -9.18 -19.52
CA SER A 136 -2.60 -9.22 -18.94
C SER A 136 -3.56 -8.22 -19.59
N GLU A 137 -4.87 -8.50 -19.53
CA GLU A 137 -5.88 -7.57 -20.02
C GLU A 137 -5.75 -6.18 -19.37
N ALA A 138 -5.41 -6.14 -18.08
CA ALA A 138 -5.14 -4.90 -17.36
C ALA A 138 -3.93 -4.14 -17.93
N ALA A 139 -2.84 -4.84 -18.23
CA ALA A 139 -1.67 -4.23 -18.85
C ALA A 139 -1.98 -3.70 -20.27
N ARG A 140 -2.67 -4.49 -21.10
CA ARG A 140 -3.11 -4.05 -22.43
C ARG A 140 -4.01 -2.83 -22.37
N ALA A 141 -4.98 -2.82 -21.45
CA ALA A 141 -5.87 -1.68 -21.26
C ALA A 141 -5.13 -0.42 -20.78
N ALA A 142 -4.04 -0.56 -20.01
CA ALA A 142 -3.21 0.56 -19.61
C ALA A 142 -2.36 1.09 -20.77
N LEU A 143 -1.80 0.21 -21.62
CA LEU A 143 -0.97 0.58 -22.77
C LEU A 143 -1.76 1.20 -23.93
N ALA A 144 -3.06 0.92 -24.02
CA ALA A 144 -3.92 1.43 -25.09
C ALA A 144 -4.46 2.86 -24.87
N ARG A 145 -4.07 3.52 -23.77
CA ARG A 145 -4.59 4.83 -23.35
C ARG A 145 -3.65 5.98 -23.66
#